data_AF-A0A2P1PLS9-F1
#
_entry.id   AF-A0A2P1PLS9-F1
#
_cell.length_a   1.000
_cell.length_b   1.000
_cell.length_c   1.000
_cell.angle_alpha   90.00
_cell.angle_beta   90.00
_cell.angle_gamma   90.00
#
_symmetry.space_group_name_H-M   'P 1'
#
loop_
_entity.id
_entity.type
_entity.pdbx_description
1 polymer ?
#
loop_
_entity_poly.entity_id
_entity_poly.type
_entity_poly.pdbx_seq_one_letter_code
_entity_poly.pdbx_strand_id
1 'polypeptide(L)' 'MSDRIDPQTAARRLVELRIEHRDLDAAIAAMAQDQHCDELQLKRMKKRKLKLRDMMTFYESKLIPDLDA' A
#
# COMPACT_ATOMS: atom_id res chain seq x y z
N MET A 1 -27.51 5.28 -3.73
CA MET A 1 -26.53 4.52 -4.53
C MET A 1 -25.60 3.83 -3.55
N SER A 2 -25.89 2.58 -3.20
CA SER A 2 -25.03 1.80 -2.32
C SER A 2 -23.88 1.28 -3.15
N ASP A 3 -22.74 1.96 -3.10
CA ASP A 3 -21.51 1.46 -3.72
C ASP A 3 -20.98 0.31 -2.82
N ARG A 4 -21.66 -0.84 -2.90
CA ARG A 4 -21.26 -2.07 -2.23
C ARG A 4 -20.10 -2.62 -3.02
N ILE A 5 -18.89 -2.27 -2.61
CA ILE A 5 -17.67 -2.88 -3.15
C ILE A 5 -17.83 -4.40 -3.00
N ASP A 6 -17.80 -5.10 -4.13
CA ASP A 6 -17.87 -6.55 -4.15
C ASP A 6 -16.66 -7.14 -3.38
N PRO A 7 -16.88 -8.01 -2.38
CA PRO A 7 -15.80 -8.54 -1.55
C PRO A 7 -14.71 -9.26 -2.34
N GLN A 8 -15.05 -9.93 -3.46
CA GLN A 8 -14.03 -10.60 -4.28
C GLN A 8 -13.14 -9.57 -4.98
N THR A 9 -13.74 -8.50 -5.49
CA THR A 9 -13.04 -7.37 -6.09
C THR A 9 -12.12 -6.67 -5.08
N ALA A 10 -12.61 -6.40 -3.87
CA ALA A 10 -11.79 -5.82 -2.79
C ALA A 10 -10.63 -6.73 -2.38
N ALA A 11 -10.86 -8.05 -2.25
CA ALA A 11 -9.82 -9.02 -1.91
C ALA A 11 -8.73 -9.07 -3.00
N ARG A 12 -9.12 -9.06 -4.28
CA ARG A 12 -8.17 -8.99 -5.40
C ARG A 12 -7.33 -7.71 -5.35
N ARG A 13 -7.97 -6.56 -5.15
CA ARG A 13 -7.27 -5.27 -5.00
C ARG A 13 -6.30 -5.27 -3.82
N LEU A 14 -6.69 -5.89 -2.71
CA LEU A 14 -5.83 -6.01 -1.54
C LEU A 14 -4.55 -6.82 -1.84
N VAL A 15 -4.67 -7.92 -2.59
CA VAL A 15 -3.51 -8.71 -3.02
C VAL A 15 -2.59 -7.89 -3.94
N GLU A 16 -3.15 -7.19 -4.93
CA GLU A 16 -2.39 -6.31 -5.83
C GLU A 16 -1.63 -5.22 -5.05
N LEU A 17 -2.30 -4.56 -4.10
CA LEU A 17 -1.69 -3.52 -3.26
C LEU A 17 -0.58 -4.08 -2.35
N ARG A 18 -0.76 -5.29 -1.80
CA ARG A 18 0.27 -5.95 -0.98
C ARG A 18 1.53 -6.28 -1.78
N ILE A 19 1.37 -6.73 -3.02
CA ILE A 19 2.48 -6.99 -3.93
C ILE A 19 3.22 -5.68 -4.22
N GLU A 20 2.50 -4.65 -4.68
CA GLU A 20 3.11 -3.35 -4.99
C GLU A 20 3.82 -2.73 -3.77
N HIS A 21 3.21 -2.85 -2.60
CA HIS A 21 3.80 -2.37 -1.35
C HIS A 21 5.11 -3.10 -1.02
N ARG A 22 5.16 -4.44 -1.20
CA ARG A 22 6.36 -5.25 -0.96
C ARG A 22 7.47 -4.91 -1.95
N ASP A 23 7.14 -4.75 -3.24
CA ASP A 23 8.09 -4.39 -4.28
C ASP A 23 8.70 -3.00 -4.01
N LEU A 24 7.85 -2.06 -3.59
CA LEU A 24 8.28 -0.71 -3.23
C LEU A 24 9.16 -0.70 -1.98
N ASP A 25 8.89 -1.57 -1.01
CA ASP A 25 9.73 -1.74 0.17
C ASP A 25 11.13 -2.28 -0.19
N ALA A 26 11.19 -3.31 -1.04
CA ALA A 26 12.46 -3.84 -1.54
C ALA A 26 13.27 -2.79 -2.30
N ALA A 27 12.60 -1.99 -3.14
CA ALA A 27 13.23 -0.90 -3.89
C ALA A 27 13.72 0.23 -2.97
N ILE A 28 12.97 0.59 -1.93
CA ILE A 28 13.40 1.55 -0.90
C ILE A 28 14.64 1.02 -0.16
N ALA A 29 14.64 -0.26 0.22
CA ALA A 29 15.76 -0.88 0.93
C ALA A 29 17.03 -0.87 0.07
N ALA A 30 16.92 -1.24 -1.21
CA ALA A 30 18.04 -1.20 -2.14
C ALA A 30 18.59 0.22 -2.33
N MET A 31 17.72 1.21 -2.53
CA MET A 31 18.12 2.60 -2.71
C MET A 31 18.76 3.20 -1.45
N ALA A 32 18.29 2.81 -0.26
CA ALA A 32 18.84 3.28 1.01
C ALA A 32 20.24 2.73 1.32
N GLN A 33 20.69 1.67 0.65
CA GLN A 33 22.07 1.17 0.78
C GLN A 33 23.06 1.97 -0.06
N ASP A 34 22.59 2.77 -1.02
CA ASP A 34 23.46 3.60 -1.85
C ASP A 34 23.87 4.88 -1.10
N GLN A 35 25.17 5.13 -1.00
CA GLN A 35 25.72 6.34 -0.35
C GLN A 35 25.39 7.63 -1.13
N HIS A 36 25.08 7.52 -2.43
CA HIS A 36 24.67 8.64 -3.28
C HIS A 36 23.16 8.64 -3.55
N CYS A 37 22.38 8.00 -2.68
CA CYS A 37 20.92 7.93 -2.77
C CYS A 37 20.29 9.31 -3.00
N ASP A 38 19.45 9.43 -4.02
CA ASP A 38 18.57 10.58 -4.19
C ASP A 38 17.52 10.60 -3.06
N GLU A 39 17.75 11.45 -2.05
CA GLU A 39 16.85 11.60 -0.90
C GLU A 39 15.43 12.02 -1.30
N LEU A 40 15.27 12.81 -2.38
CA LEU A 40 13.96 13.24 -2.85
C LEU A 40 13.20 12.05 -3.45
N GLN A 41 13.89 11.22 -4.23
CA GLN A 41 13.33 9.97 -4.76
C GLN A 41 12.95 9.02 -3.61
N LEU A 42 13.84 8.83 -2.63
CA LEU A 42 13.57 8.00 -1.46
C LEU A 42 12.35 8.49 -0.67
N LYS A 43 12.23 9.80 -0.43
CA LYS A 43 11.06 10.42 0.23
C LYS A 43 9.78 10.20 -0.57
N ARG A 44 9.82 10.32 -1.90
CA ARG A 44 8.67 10.05 -2.80
C ARG A 44 8.23 8.59 -2.73
N MET A 45 9.17 7.66 -2.75
CA MET A 45 8.88 6.22 -2.63
C MET A 45 8.26 5.89 -1.27
N LYS A 46 8.82 6.40 -0.17
CA LYS A 46 8.23 6.24 1.17
C LYS A 46 6.80 6.81 1.25
N LYS A 47 6.55 7.97 0.64
CA LYS A 47 5.20 8.56 0.57
C LYS A 47 4.23 7.69 -0.24
N ARG A 48 4.68 7.10 -1.35
CA ARG A 48 3.85 6.14 -2.12
C ARG A 48 3.58 4.88 -1.30
N LYS A 49 4.57 4.35 -0.56
CA LYS A 49 4.40 3.20 0.32
C LYS A 49 3.34 3.45 1.40
N LEU A 50 3.36 4.64 2.01
CA LEU A 50 2.34 5.06 2.98
C LEU A 50 0.94 5.05 2.36
N LYS A 51 0.77 5.64 1.16
CA LYS A 51 -0.53 5.63 0.46
C LYS A 51 -1.02 4.21 0.15
N LEU A 52 -0.15 3.31 -0.27
CA LEU A 52 -0.52 1.92 -0.51
C LEU A 52 -1.01 1.24 0.77
N ARG A 53 -0.35 1.50 1.90
CA ARG A 53 -0.80 1.02 3.21
C ARG A 53 -2.18 1.56 3.57
N ASP A 54 -2.40 2.86 3.42
CA ASP A 54 -3.69 3.49 3.73
C ASP A 54 -4.81 2.92 2.84
N MET A 55 -4.52 2.65 1.56
CA MET A 55 -5.46 1.98 0.65
C MET A 55 -5.75 0.53 1.09
N MET A 56 -4.73 -0.23 1.51
CA MET A 56 -4.93 -1.59 2.04
C MET A 56 -5.85 -1.57 3.26
N THR A 57 -5.62 -0.67 4.21
CA THR A 57 -6.48 -0.49 5.38
C THR A 57 -7.92 -0.16 4.97
N PHE A 58 -8.11 0.75 4.01
CA PHE A 58 -9.45 1.05 3.49
C PHE A 58 -10.16 -0.19 2.93
N TYR A 59 -9.49 -1.00 2.10
CA TYR A 59 -10.09 -2.23 1.56
C TYR A 59 -10.30 -3.31 2.63
N GLU A 60 -9.39 -3.43 3.61
CA GLU A 60 -9.52 -4.33 4.75
C GLU A 60 -10.75 -3.97 5.61
N SER A 61 -10.96 -2.70 5.94
CA SER A 61 -12.16 -2.24 6.68
C SER A 61 -13.46 -2.43 5.89
N LYS A 62 -13.40 -2.49 4.56
CA LYS A 62 -14.58 -2.78 3.71
C LYS A 62 -14.88 -4.28 3.64
N LEU A 63 -13.88 -5.12 3.81
CA LEU A 63 -14.01 -6.59 3.83
C LEU A 63 -14.36 -7.12 5.22
N ILE A 64 -13.83 -6.49 6.27
CA ILE A 64 -14.07 -6.80 7.68
C ILE A 64 -14.73 -5.54 8.27
N PRO A 65 -16.06 -5.51 8.38
CA PRO A 65 -16.78 -4.27 8.74
C PRO A 65 -16.50 -3.71 10.15
N ASP A 66 -15.62 -4.33 10.95
CA ASP A 66 -15.60 -4.07 12.39
C ASP A 66 -14.25 -4.38 13.09
N LEU A 67 -13.17 -3.69 12.71
CA LEU A 67 -11.90 -3.73 13.46
C LEU A 67 -11.19 -2.37 13.38
N ASP A 68 -11.77 -1.33 14.00
CA ASP A 68 -11.05 -0.19 14.60
C ASP A 68 -12.07 0.73 15.30
N ALA A 69 -12.39 0.40 16.55
CA ALA A 69 -12.93 1.27 17.60
C ALA A 69 -11.91 1.32 18.75
#